data_AF-A0A3Q0EU03-F1
#
_entry.id   AF-A0A3Q0EU03-F1
#
_cell.length_a   1.000
_cell.length_b   1.000
_cell.length_c   1.000
_cell.angle_alpha   90.00
_cell.angle_beta   90.00
_cell.angle_gamma   90.00
#
_symmetry.space_group_name_H-M   'P 1'
#
loop_
_entity.id
_entity.type
_entity.pdbx_description
1 polymer ?
#
loop_
_entity_poly.entity_id
_entity_poly.type
_entity_poly.pdbx_seq_one_letter_code
_entity_poly.pdbx_strand_id
1 'polypeptide(L)'
;MMMLGRVREVKQSVVHLRHLCHNPQRHIQDLELLKCFKSEIQFELSSNHFQNAQTGSLGDFVMEPDSLSSKDVVLRRKFDSGEEVAVSAILGPPNYEEGTVFPRDAFMKVSPTFLKPSNYRGPLFSTLDNELQHALKEYLIVKGIGVSLTNFLLHYLHKREQEQYVNWLKKGEAAFLATEGSLRQSVEGLQ
;
A
#
# COMPACT_ATOMS: atom_id res chain seq x y z
N MET A 1 -14.29 -14.14 6.79
CA MET A 1 -13.51 -15.39 6.60
C MET A 1 -12.98 -15.62 5.17
N MET A 2 -13.64 -15.15 4.09
CA MET A 2 -13.27 -15.52 2.69
C MET A 2 -12.11 -14.74 2.03
N MET A 3 -11.68 -13.59 2.58
CA MET A 3 -10.61 -12.75 2.00
C MET A 3 -9.21 -13.37 2.10
N LEU A 4 -8.93 -14.06 3.21
CA LEU A 4 -7.59 -14.57 3.54
C LEU A 4 -7.22 -15.89 2.83
N GLY A 5 -8.22 -16.64 2.36
CA GLY A 5 -7.99 -17.88 1.61
C GLY A 5 -7.55 -17.59 0.17
N ARG A 6 -8.29 -16.71 -0.51
CA ARG A 6 -8.13 -16.46 -1.95
C ARG A 6 -6.89 -15.64 -2.31
N VAL A 7 -6.53 -14.63 -1.51
CA VAL A 7 -5.27 -13.88 -1.71
C VAL A 7 -4.04 -14.77 -1.52
N ARG A 8 -4.09 -15.72 -0.57
CA ARG A 8 -3.03 -16.72 -0.39
C ARG A 8 -2.98 -17.67 -1.58
N GLU A 9 -4.13 -18.15 -2.06
CA GLU A 9 -4.24 -18.98 -3.26
C GLU A 9 -3.67 -18.29 -4.51
N VAL A 10 -4.01 -17.02 -4.76
CA VAL A 10 -3.46 -16.27 -5.92
C VAL A 10 -1.95 -16.12 -5.79
N LYS A 11 -1.43 -15.74 -4.62
CA LYS A 11 0.03 -15.64 -4.42
C LYS A 11 0.74 -16.99 -4.55
N GLN A 12 0.17 -18.05 -4.00
CA GLN A 12 0.75 -19.39 -4.02
C GLN A 12 0.71 -19.98 -5.43
N SER A 13 -0.38 -19.78 -6.17
CA SER A 13 -0.51 -20.14 -7.59
C SER A 13 0.50 -19.37 -8.45
N VAL A 14 0.62 -18.04 -8.29
CA VAL A 14 1.60 -17.23 -9.04
C VAL A 14 3.05 -17.65 -8.78
N VAL A 15 3.40 -18.02 -7.54
CA VAL A 15 4.72 -18.57 -7.20
C VAL A 15 4.92 -19.93 -7.85
N HIS A 16 3.91 -20.81 -7.83
CA HIS A 16 3.98 -22.13 -8.43
C HIS A 16 4.18 -22.07 -9.96
N LEU A 17 3.55 -21.11 -10.63
CA LEU A 17 3.60 -20.98 -12.09
C LEU A 17 4.94 -20.45 -12.61
N ARG A 18 5.66 -19.66 -11.81
CA ARG A 18 7.00 -19.17 -12.16
C ARG A 18 7.99 -20.33 -12.40
N HIS A 19 7.73 -21.50 -11.81
CA HIS A 19 8.57 -22.69 -11.94
C HIS A 19 8.16 -23.63 -13.07
N LEU A 20 7.03 -23.41 -13.76
CA LEU A 20 6.43 -24.36 -14.70
C LEU A 20 6.48 -23.91 -16.16
N CYS A 21 7.50 -23.14 -16.54
CA CYS A 21 7.70 -22.71 -17.93
C CYS A 21 8.04 -23.83 -18.95
N HIS A 22 7.74 -25.09 -18.66
CA HIS A 22 7.97 -26.22 -19.54
C HIS A 22 6.93 -27.34 -19.38
N ASN A 23 5.62 -27.02 -19.42
CA ASN A 23 4.57 -28.03 -19.34
C ASN A 23 3.51 -27.87 -20.46
N PRO A 24 3.15 -28.94 -21.20
CA PRO A 24 2.13 -28.90 -22.25
C PRO A 24 0.69 -28.66 -21.76
N GLN A 25 0.41 -28.66 -20.44
CA GLN A 25 -0.90 -28.29 -19.87
C GLN A 25 -1.10 -26.78 -19.64
N ARG A 26 -0.18 -25.92 -20.14
CA ARG A 26 -0.20 -24.46 -19.97
C ARG A 26 -1.57 -23.81 -20.17
N HIS A 27 -2.27 -24.14 -21.26
CA HIS A 27 -3.54 -23.51 -21.62
C HIS A 27 -4.67 -23.70 -20.57
N ILE A 28 -4.73 -24.86 -19.89
CA ILE A 28 -5.76 -25.10 -18.86
C ILE A 28 -5.41 -24.34 -17.57
N GLN A 29 -4.13 -24.25 -17.24
CA GLN A 29 -3.64 -23.53 -16.06
C GLN A 29 -3.79 -22.00 -16.26
N ASP A 30 -3.52 -21.51 -17.47
CA ASP A 30 -3.66 -20.10 -17.84
C ASP A 30 -5.13 -19.62 -17.77
N LEU A 31 -6.09 -20.47 -18.15
CA LEU A 31 -7.53 -20.20 -18.04
C LEU A 31 -8.02 -20.08 -16.60
N GLU A 32 -7.61 -21.00 -15.71
CA GLU A 32 -7.99 -20.95 -14.29
C GLU A 32 -7.40 -19.72 -13.58
N LEU A 33 -6.20 -19.29 -13.98
CA LEU A 33 -5.59 -18.06 -13.46
C LEU A 33 -6.30 -16.82 -13.94
N LEU A 34 -6.64 -16.76 -15.22
CA LEU A 34 -7.39 -15.64 -15.78
C LEU A 34 -8.74 -15.49 -15.06
N LYS A 35 -9.40 -16.61 -14.76
CA LYS A 35 -10.62 -16.64 -13.96
C LYS A 35 -10.38 -16.16 -12.53
N CYS A 36 -9.27 -16.54 -11.90
CA CYS A 36 -8.86 -16.02 -10.60
C CYS A 36 -8.64 -14.51 -10.62
N PHE A 37 -7.87 -13.97 -11.57
CA PHE A 37 -7.65 -12.53 -11.70
C PHE A 37 -8.95 -11.76 -11.86
N LYS A 38 -9.84 -12.21 -12.76
CA LYS A 38 -11.15 -11.57 -12.99
C LYS A 38 -12.02 -11.58 -11.73
N SER A 39 -12.09 -12.73 -11.06
CA SER A 39 -12.88 -12.86 -9.83
C SER A 39 -12.35 -11.99 -8.71
N GLU A 40 -11.02 -11.90 -8.55
CA GLU A 40 -10.37 -11.08 -7.53
C GLU A 40 -10.55 -9.58 -7.81
N ILE A 41 -10.39 -9.14 -9.07
CA ILE A 41 -10.63 -7.75 -9.46
C ILE A 41 -12.08 -7.36 -9.16
N GLN A 42 -13.06 -8.18 -9.56
CA GLN A 42 -14.47 -7.89 -9.28
C GLN A 42 -14.76 -7.82 -7.78
N PHE A 43 -14.20 -8.77 -7.03
CA PHE A 43 -14.36 -8.82 -5.59
C PHE A 43 -13.80 -7.56 -4.92
N GLU A 44 -12.58 -7.16 -5.27
CA GLU A 44 -11.91 -5.97 -4.72
C GLU A 44 -12.61 -4.65 -5.11
N LEU A 45 -13.21 -4.57 -6.31
CA LEU A 45 -14.01 -3.42 -6.74
C LEU A 45 -15.38 -3.34 -6.06
N SER A 46 -15.98 -4.50 -5.72
CA SER A 46 -17.25 -4.57 -5.00
C SER A 46 -17.09 -4.37 -3.49
N SER A 47 -15.87 -4.56 -2.97
CA SER A 47 -15.57 -4.50 -1.55
C SER A 47 -15.35 -3.07 -1.09
N ASN A 48 -16.25 -2.59 -0.23
CA ASN A 48 -16.14 -1.28 0.40
C ASN A 48 -15.44 -1.40 1.76
N HIS A 49 -14.16 -1.76 1.76
CA HIS A 49 -13.40 -2.07 2.99
C HIS A 49 -13.34 -0.90 4.00
N PHE A 50 -13.59 0.34 3.57
CA PHE A 50 -13.37 1.54 4.38
C PHE A 50 -14.60 2.45 4.55
N GLN A 51 -15.81 1.94 4.27
CA GLN A 51 -17.05 2.74 4.29
C GLN A 51 -17.35 3.44 5.63
N ASN A 52 -16.82 2.91 6.74
CA ASN A 52 -17.04 3.44 8.09
C ASN A 52 -15.78 4.05 8.72
N ALA A 53 -14.68 4.20 7.96
CA ALA A 53 -13.47 4.80 8.49
C ALA A 53 -13.70 6.30 8.71
N GLN A 54 -13.37 6.81 9.90
CA GLN A 54 -13.35 8.26 10.14
C GLN A 54 -12.40 8.90 9.12
N THR A 55 -12.97 9.68 8.20
CA THR A 55 -12.17 10.36 7.19
C THR A 55 -11.61 11.63 7.83
N GLY A 56 -10.30 11.63 8.06
CA GLY A 56 -9.60 12.82 8.54
C GLY A 56 -9.41 13.87 7.45
N SER A 57 -8.73 14.97 7.80
CA SER A 57 -8.34 16.01 6.84
C SER A 57 -6.82 16.10 6.70
N LEU A 58 -6.37 16.38 5.48
CA LEU A 58 -4.96 16.66 5.16
C LEU A 58 -4.51 18.02 5.73
N GLY A 59 -5.44 18.95 5.95
CA GLY A 59 -5.12 20.31 6.39
C GLY A 59 -4.22 21.04 5.39
N ASP A 60 -3.21 21.75 5.91
CA ASP A 60 -2.26 22.54 5.11
C ASP A 60 -1.04 21.73 4.61
N PHE A 61 -1.04 20.41 4.81
CA PHE A 61 0.02 19.56 4.30
C PHE A 61 -0.16 19.33 2.80
N VAL A 62 0.94 19.36 2.07
CA VAL A 62 1.01 19.01 0.65
C VAL A 62 1.64 17.63 0.53
N MET A 63 1.01 16.74 -0.21
CA MET A 63 1.56 15.43 -0.50
C MET A 63 2.64 15.54 -1.58
N GLU A 64 3.84 15.01 -1.32
CA GLU A 64 4.85 14.87 -2.36
C GLU A 64 4.40 13.83 -3.40
N PRO A 65 4.64 14.06 -4.70
CA PRO A 65 4.32 13.10 -5.74
C PRO A 65 5.01 11.76 -5.47
N ASP A 66 4.28 10.67 -5.69
CA ASP A 66 4.79 9.32 -5.52
C ASP A 66 6.07 9.12 -6.37
N SER A 67 7.22 8.97 -5.70
CA SER A 67 8.45 8.53 -6.36
C SER A 67 8.32 7.06 -6.71
N LEU A 68 8.68 6.68 -7.94
CA LEU A 68 8.69 5.28 -8.39
C LEU A 68 9.58 4.36 -7.52
N SER A 69 10.54 4.94 -6.78
CA SER A 69 11.46 4.21 -5.91
C SER A 69 11.00 4.09 -4.46
N SER A 70 10.03 4.90 -4.02
CA SER A 70 9.67 5.00 -2.60
C SER A 70 8.32 4.37 -2.30
N LYS A 71 8.26 3.56 -1.24
CA LYS A 71 7.01 2.94 -0.77
C LYS A 71 6.26 3.82 0.22
N ASP A 72 6.93 4.79 0.82
CA ASP A 72 6.31 5.72 1.76
C ASP A 72 5.55 6.84 1.02
N VAL A 73 4.57 7.41 1.72
CA VAL A 73 3.92 8.67 1.38
C VAL A 73 4.63 9.76 2.16
N VAL A 74 5.04 10.83 1.50
CA VAL A 74 5.63 11.98 2.18
C VAL A 74 4.67 13.16 2.10
N LEU A 75 4.36 13.76 3.25
CA LEU A 75 3.61 15.00 3.37
C LEU A 75 4.57 16.10 3.83
N ARG A 76 4.46 17.29 3.25
CA ARG A 76 5.28 18.45 3.60
C ARG A 76 4.42 19.66 3.91
N ARG A 77 4.81 20.41 4.92
CA ARG A 77 4.20 21.69 5.26
C ARG A 77 5.28 22.69 5.59
N LYS A 78 5.20 23.87 4.97
CA LYS A 78 6.03 25.02 5.30
C LYS A 78 5.21 25.98 6.16
N PHE A 79 5.81 26.48 7.24
CA PHE A 79 5.19 27.43 8.16
C PHE A 79 5.70 28.84 7.90
N ASP A 80 4.92 29.84 8.33
CA ASP A 80 5.29 31.26 8.22
C ASP A 80 6.56 31.61 9.01
N SER A 81 6.89 30.79 10.02
CA SER A 81 8.15 30.86 10.76
C SER A 81 9.39 30.51 9.93
N GLY A 82 9.21 30.02 8.70
CA GLY A 82 10.28 29.48 7.86
C GLY A 82 10.64 28.02 8.15
N GLU A 83 10.03 27.41 9.18
CA GLU A 83 10.17 25.99 9.47
C GLU A 83 9.47 25.14 8.43
N GLU A 84 10.06 23.98 8.11
CA GLU A 84 9.44 22.96 7.28
C GLU A 84 9.30 21.66 8.06
N VAL A 85 8.12 21.06 8.01
CA VAL A 85 7.87 19.74 8.62
C VAL A 85 7.53 18.75 7.53
N ALA A 86 8.26 17.63 7.52
CA ALA A 86 7.99 16.49 6.68
C ALA A 86 7.47 15.32 7.52
N VAL A 87 6.47 14.64 7.00
CA VAL A 87 5.84 13.45 7.55
C VAL A 87 5.98 12.35 6.50
N SER A 88 6.79 11.33 6.79
CA SER A 88 6.83 10.11 5.98
C SER A 88 6.00 9.03 6.65
N ALA A 89 5.15 8.35 5.89
CA ALA A 89 4.36 7.23 6.40
C ALA A 89 4.34 6.05 5.44
N ILE A 90 4.40 4.85 6.02
CA ILE A 90 4.30 3.59 5.30
C ILE A 90 3.30 2.68 5.99
N LEU A 91 2.55 1.93 5.19
CA LEU A 91 1.64 0.94 5.71
C LEU A 91 2.43 -0.28 6.20
N GLY A 92 2.11 -0.74 7.41
CA GLY A 92 2.74 -1.88 8.03
C GLY A 92 2.48 -3.19 7.29
N PRO A 93 3.19 -4.27 7.69
CA PRO A 93 2.91 -5.59 7.16
C PRO A 93 1.46 -5.99 7.48
N PRO A 94 0.85 -6.88 6.68
CA PRO A 94 -0.46 -7.41 6.99
C PRO A 94 -0.41 -8.22 8.27
N ASN A 95 -1.28 -7.87 9.23
CA ASN A 95 -1.49 -8.67 10.44
C ASN A 95 -2.48 -9.79 10.11
N TYR A 96 -2.03 -11.04 10.20
CA TYR A 96 -2.83 -12.23 9.84
C TYR A 96 -3.46 -12.94 11.04
N GLU A 97 -3.26 -12.41 12.24
CA GLU A 97 -3.47 -13.15 13.50
C GLU A 97 -4.96 -13.29 13.90
N GLU A 98 -5.88 -12.42 13.47
CA GLU A 98 -7.15 -12.34 14.25
C GLU A 98 -8.42 -11.96 13.49
N GLY A 99 -8.75 -12.71 12.42
CA GLY A 99 -10.13 -12.98 11.95
C GLY A 99 -11.10 -11.82 11.62
N THR A 100 -10.68 -10.57 11.82
CA THR A 100 -11.49 -9.35 11.77
C THR A 100 -10.81 -8.33 10.87
N VAL A 101 -11.66 -7.52 10.24
CA VAL A 101 -11.40 -6.48 9.22
C VAL A 101 -10.04 -5.82 9.35
N PHE A 102 -9.11 -6.11 8.41
CA PHE A 102 -7.71 -5.68 8.37
C PHE A 102 -7.44 -4.24 8.89
N PRO A 103 -7.10 -4.04 10.18
CA PRO A 103 -6.49 -2.80 10.63
C PRO A 103 -4.98 -3.00 10.50
N ARG A 104 -4.36 -2.32 9.54
CA ARG A 104 -2.89 -2.27 9.49
C ARG A 104 -2.43 -1.02 10.20
N ASP A 105 -1.37 -1.15 10.98
CA ASP A 105 -0.72 0.01 11.56
C ASP A 105 -0.01 0.80 10.46
N ALA A 106 -0.12 2.13 10.52
CA ALA A 106 0.71 3.01 9.73
C ALA A 106 1.91 3.45 10.57
N PHE A 107 3.11 3.23 10.06
CA PHE A 107 4.33 3.74 10.70
C PHE A 107 4.61 5.13 10.16
N MET A 108 4.62 6.11 11.06
CA MET A 108 4.84 7.51 10.73
C MET A 108 6.16 8.01 11.33
N LYS A 109 6.94 8.70 10.51
CA LYS A 109 8.16 9.39 10.91
C LYS A 109 7.99 10.87 10.63
N VAL A 110 8.10 11.68 11.68
CA VAL A 110 8.12 13.15 11.57
C VAL A 110 9.57 13.61 11.59
N SER A 111 9.94 14.48 10.65
CA SER A 111 11.26 15.09 10.61
C SER A 111 11.15 16.57 10.25
N PRO A 112 11.66 17.49 11.10
CA PRO A 112 11.69 18.93 10.81
C PRO A 112 12.75 19.33 9.77
N THR A 113 13.52 18.39 9.21
CA THR A 113 14.48 18.59 8.09
C THR A 113 14.91 17.25 7.50
N PHE A 114 15.44 17.25 6.26
CA PHE A 114 16.13 16.10 5.67
C PHE A 114 17.45 15.83 6.42
N LEU A 115 17.36 15.09 7.52
CA LEU A 115 18.54 14.73 8.30
C LEU A 115 19.31 13.63 7.58
N LYS A 116 20.60 13.90 7.29
CA LYS A 116 21.53 12.89 6.80
C LYS A 116 21.58 11.71 7.79
N PRO A 117 21.63 10.46 7.31
CA PRO A 117 21.64 9.27 8.17
C PRO A 117 22.86 9.19 9.11
N SER A 118 23.87 10.04 8.92
CA SER A 118 25.06 10.15 9.78
C SER A 118 24.83 10.94 11.07
N ASN A 119 23.66 11.57 11.25
CA ASN A 119 23.37 12.37 12.45
C ASN A 119 22.74 11.52 13.55
N TYR A 120 23.05 11.87 14.80
CA TYR A 120 22.41 11.29 15.97
C TYR A 120 20.88 11.36 15.83
N ARG A 121 20.22 10.21 16.01
CA ARG A 121 18.77 10.04 15.78
C ARG A 121 17.91 10.52 16.96
N GLY A 122 18.53 10.77 18.10
CA GLY A 122 17.82 11.00 19.36
C GLY A 122 17.68 9.72 20.20
N PRO A 123 17.36 9.87 21.50
CA PRO A 123 17.04 8.76 22.39
C PRO A 123 15.68 8.14 22.02
N LEU A 124 15.36 6.98 22.60
CA LEU A 124 14.04 6.36 22.46
C LEU A 124 12.99 7.27 23.11
N PHE A 125 11.86 7.50 22.42
CA PHE A 125 10.79 8.36 22.96
C PHE A 125 10.31 7.92 24.34
N SER A 126 10.21 6.60 24.58
CA SER A 126 9.81 6.02 25.86
C SER A 126 10.79 6.26 27.02
N THR A 127 12.02 6.70 26.72
CA THR A 127 13.06 7.00 27.72
C THR A 127 13.09 8.48 28.11
N LEU A 128 12.34 9.33 27.40
CA LEU A 128 12.19 10.74 27.73
C LEU A 128 11.31 10.92 28.97
N ASP A 129 11.47 12.03 29.68
CA ASP A 129 10.59 12.39 30.78
C ASP A 129 9.15 12.65 30.30
N ASN A 130 8.17 12.42 31.18
CA ASN A 130 6.76 12.49 30.81
C ASN A 130 6.33 13.91 30.38
N GLU A 131 6.91 14.96 30.97
CA GLU A 131 6.60 16.35 30.63
C GLU A 131 7.07 16.69 29.22
N LEU A 132 8.29 16.27 28.86
CA LEU A 132 8.85 16.43 27.52
C LEU A 132 8.09 15.60 26.48
N GLN A 133 7.72 14.36 26.81
CA GLN A 133 6.86 13.54 25.94
C GLN A 133 5.53 14.22 25.65
N HIS A 134 4.92 14.82 26.67
CA HIS A 134 3.66 15.56 26.54
C HIS A 134 3.85 16.83 25.71
N ALA A 135 4.86 17.65 26.03
CA ALA A 135 5.17 18.87 25.28
C ALA A 135 5.45 18.59 23.80
N LEU A 136 6.15 17.49 23.48
CA LEU A 136 6.38 17.09 22.09
C LEU A 136 5.08 16.68 21.38
N LYS A 137 4.18 15.96 22.05
CA LYS A 137 2.87 15.61 21.49
C LYS A 137 2.02 16.85 21.21
N GLU A 138 1.96 17.77 22.17
CA GLU A 138 1.25 19.06 22.00
C GLU A 138 1.85 19.88 20.85
N TYR A 139 3.18 19.93 20.75
CA TYR A 139 3.86 20.56 19.63
C TYR A 139 3.41 19.99 18.28
N LEU A 140 3.38 18.66 18.14
CA LEU A 140 2.93 17.99 16.92
C LEU A 140 1.46 18.31 16.59
N ILE A 141 0.58 18.32 17.60
CA ILE A 141 -0.84 18.67 17.44
C ILE A 141 -0.98 20.11 16.93
N VAL A 142 -0.27 21.07 17.52
CA VAL A 142 -0.26 22.48 17.09
C VAL A 142 0.26 22.62 15.64
N LYS A 143 1.18 21.76 15.22
CA LYS A 143 1.68 21.71 13.83
C LYS A 143 0.70 21.04 12.85
N GLY A 144 -0.47 20.59 13.32
CA GLY A 144 -1.49 19.92 12.53
C GLY A 144 -1.30 18.41 12.40
N ILE A 145 -0.33 17.84 13.12
CA ILE A 145 -0.09 16.40 13.21
C ILE A 145 -0.87 15.86 14.40
N GLY A 146 -2.18 15.71 14.21
CA GLY A 146 -3.10 15.16 15.21
C GLY A 146 -3.93 14.02 14.65
N VAL A 147 -4.95 13.63 15.41
CA VAL A 147 -5.86 12.50 15.07
C VAL A 147 -6.49 12.66 13.68
N SER A 148 -6.84 13.89 13.29
CA SER A 148 -7.40 14.16 11.97
C SER A 148 -6.42 13.80 10.85
N LEU A 149 -5.16 14.27 10.92
CA LEU A 149 -4.17 13.95 9.90
C LEU A 149 -3.83 12.45 9.88
N THR A 150 -3.70 11.81 11.05
CA THR A 150 -3.39 10.39 11.14
C THR A 150 -4.52 9.53 10.56
N ASN A 151 -5.77 9.88 10.80
CA ASN A 151 -6.93 9.19 10.23
C ASN A 151 -6.99 9.36 8.71
N PHE A 152 -6.75 10.58 8.21
CA PHE A 152 -6.63 10.83 6.78
C PHE A 152 -5.54 9.96 6.15
N LEU A 153 -4.34 9.97 6.75
CA LEU A 153 -3.17 9.29 6.21
C LEU A 153 -3.33 7.78 6.21
N LEU A 154 -3.91 7.22 7.27
CA LEU A 154 -4.23 5.80 7.34
C LEU A 154 -5.23 5.40 6.24
N HIS A 155 -6.32 6.16 6.08
CA HIS A 155 -7.30 5.91 5.04
C HIS A 155 -6.68 6.03 3.63
N TYR A 156 -5.87 7.06 3.41
CA TYR A 156 -5.15 7.27 2.15
C TYR A 156 -4.21 6.12 1.82
N LEU A 157 -3.38 5.68 2.77
CA LEU A 157 -2.44 4.57 2.58
C LEU A 157 -3.15 3.28 2.20
N HIS A 158 -4.25 2.98 2.87
CA HIS A 158 -5.09 1.83 2.56
C HIS A 158 -5.70 1.91 1.16
N LYS A 159 -6.30 3.05 0.80
CA LYS A 159 -6.85 3.27 -0.54
C LYS A 159 -5.77 3.15 -1.62
N ARG A 160 -4.59 3.72 -1.38
CA ARG A 160 -3.45 3.64 -2.30
C ARG A 160 -2.95 2.20 -2.48
N GLU A 161 -2.83 1.42 -1.40
CA GLU A 161 -2.46 -0.01 -1.49
C GLU A 161 -3.49 -0.78 -2.32
N GLN A 162 -4.77 -0.54 -2.09
CA GLN A 162 -5.86 -1.17 -2.82
C GLN A 162 -5.82 -0.86 -4.33
N GLU A 163 -5.66 0.41 -4.68
CA GLU A 163 -5.55 0.83 -6.09
C GLU A 163 -4.32 0.22 -6.77
N GLN A 164 -3.18 0.16 -6.08
CA GLN A 164 -1.97 -0.50 -6.57
C GLN A 164 -2.18 -2.00 -6.78
N TYR A 165 -2.87 -2.67 -5.85
CA TYR A 165 -3.18 -4.10 -5.96
C TYR A 165 -4.10 -4.40 -7.15
N VAL A 166 -5.20 -3.66 -7.30
CA VAL A 166 -6.12 -3.81 -8.44
C VAL A 166 -5.42 -3.52 -9.76
N ASN A 167 -4.59 -2.48 -9.82
CA ASN A 167 -3.80 -2.18 -11.02
C ASN A 167 -2.78 -3.28 -11.34
N TRP A 168 -2.18 -3.89 -10.32
CA TRP A 168 -1.30 -5.04 -10.51
C TRP A 168 -2.05 -6.25 -11.05
N LEU A 169 -3.24 -6.57 -10.52
CA LEU A 169 -4.09 -7.66 -11.02
C LEU A 169 -4.49 -7.44 -12.49
N LYS A 170 -4.91 -6.22 -12.85
CA LYS A 170 -5.26 -5.85 -14.24
C LYS A 170 -4.08 -5.96 -15.20
N LYS A 171 -2.87 -5.58 -14.75
CA LYS A 171 -1.64 -5.78 -15.54
C LYS A 171 -1.34 -7.27 -15.74
N GLY A 172 -1.56 -8.08 -14.71
CA GLY A 172 -1.47 -9.55 -14.80
C GLY A 172 -2.43 -10.08 -15.86
N GLU A 173 -3.72 -9.76 -15.75
CA GLU A 173 -4.76 -10.14 -16.71
C GLU A 173 -4.38 -9.75 -18.15
N ALA A 174 -3.97 -8.50 -18.37
CA ALA A 174 -3.58 -8.01 -19.69
C ALA A 174 -2.35 -8.72 -20.26
N ALA A 175 -1.35 -9.03 -19.42
CA ALA A 175 -0.17 -9.78 -19.84
C ALA A 175 -0.53 -11.19 -20.30
N PHE A 176 -1.43 -11.88 -19.58
CA PHE A 176 -1.91 -13.21 -19.96
C PHE A 176 -2.69 -13.18 -21.29
N LEU A 177 -3.58 -12.22 -21.48
CA LEU A 177 -4.33 -12.06 -22.73
C LEU A 177 -3.43 -11.75 -23.93
N ALA A 178 -2.38 -10.94 -23.73
CA ALA A 178 -1.40 -10.63 -24.77
C ALA A 178 -0.59 -11.88 -25.18
N THR A 179 -0.23 -12.74 -24.23
CA THR A 179 0.44 -14.02 -24.53
C THR A 179 -0.45 -15.01 -25.28
N GLU A 180 -1.75 -15.09 -24.97
CA GLU A 180 -2.70 -15.95 -25.72
C GLU A 180 -2.94 -15.44 -27.16
N GLY A 181 -3.05 -14.13 -27.34
CA GLY A 181 -3.20 -13.51 -28.68
C GLY A 181 -2.00 -13.77 -29.58
N SER A 182 -0.78 -13.72 -29.03
CA SER A 182 0.45 -14.04 -29.78
C SER A 182 0.56 -15.52 -30.15
N LEU A 183 0.11 -16.42 -29.28
CA LEU A 183 0.10 -17.87 -29.58
C LEU A 183 -0.87 -18.23 -30.70
N ARG A 184 -2.05 -17.58 -30.76
CA ARG A 184 -3.02 -17.80 -31.84
C ARG A 184 -2.52 -17.31 -33.21
N GLN A 185 -1.87 -16.15 -33.26
CA GLN A 185 -1.29 -15.64 -34.51
C GLN A 185 -0.12 -16.48 -35.03
N SER A 186 0.68 -17.11 -34.16
CA SER A 186 1.75 -18.02 -34.59
C SER A 186 1.23 -19.37 -35.11
N VAL A 187 0.02 -19.79 -34.74
CA VAL A 187 -0.60 -21.03 -35.23
C VAL A 187 -1.32 -20.80 -36.56
N GLU A 188 -1.87 -19.61 -36.79
CA GLU A 188 -2.54 -19.24 -38.06
C GLU A 188 -1.55 -18.81 -39.17
N GLY A 189 -0.32 -18.39 -38.84
CA GLY A 189 0.72 -18.06 -39.82
C GLY A 189 1.49 -19.24 -40.42
N LEU A 190 1.07 -20.48 -40.12
CA LEU A 190 1.68 -21.73 -40.61
C LEU A 190 0.74 -22.54 -41.54
N GLN A 191 -0.38 -21.96 -41.98
CA GLN A 191 -1.22 -22.46 -43.08
C GLN A 191 -1.00 -21.66 -44.35
#